data_AF-A0A8S2YHM8-F1
#
_entry.id   AF-A0A8S2YHM8-F1
#
_cell.length_a   1.000
_cell.length_b   1.000
_cell.length_c   1.000
_cell.angle_alpha   90.00
_cell.angle_beta   90.00
_cell.angle_gamma   90.00
#
_symmetry.space_group_name_H-M   'P 1'
#
loop_
_entity.id
_entity.type
_entity.pdbx_description
1 polymer ?
#
loop_
_entity_poly.entity_id
_entity_poly.type
_entity_poly.pdbx_seq_one_letter_code
_entity_poly.pdbx_strand_id
1 'polypeptide(L)' 'SIQQAFECARQLNKRINKQISEQENSVRLDWLQRHIALNTDETSADGYIFDELLKFNSMTKFHIQRQLLLHGLLMK' A
#
# COMPACT_ATOMS: atom_id res chain seq x y z
N SER A 1 -27.13 3.61 27.75
CA SER A 1 -26.39 4.05 28.96
C SER A 1 -25.15 4.84 28.55
N ILE A 2 -24.53 5.61 29.46
CA ILE A 2 -23.28 6.35 29.18
C ILE A 2 -22.15 5.39 28.73
N GLN A 3 -22.10 4.17 29.28
CA GLN A 3 -21.12 3.14 28.89
C GLN A 3 -21.25 2.74 27.42
N GLN A 4 -22.47 2.52 26.92
CA GLN A 4 -22.70 2.21 25.50
C GLN A 4 -22.27 3.35 24.59
N ALA A 5 -22.53 4.61 24.99
CA ALA A 5 -22.10 5.78 24.23
C ALA A 5 -20.57 5.86 24.14
N PHE A 6 -19.88 5.55 25.24
CA PHE A 6 -18.42 5.52 25.29
C PHE A 6 -17.82 4.39 24.45
N GLU A 7 -18.41 3.19 24.47
CA GLU A 7 -17.99 2.09 23.60
C GLU A 7 -18.20 2.41 22.12
N CYS A 8 -19.33 3.04 21.78
CA CYS A 8 -19.60 3.51 20.42
C CYS A 8 -18.55 4.52 19.95
N ALA A 9 -18.21 5.51 20.79
CA ALA A 9 -17.17 6.49 20.47
C ALA A 9 -15.79 5.83 20.27
N ARG A 10 -15.44 4.81 21.07
CA ARG A 10 -14.20 4.04 20.89
C ARG A 10 -14.18 3.26 19.57
N GLN A 11 -15.29 2.61 19.21
CA GLN A 11 -15.41 1.89 17.95
C GLN A 11 -15.31 2.84 16.75
N LEU A 12 -15.94 4.02 16.85
CA LEU A 12 -15.86 5.06 15.83
C LEU A 12 -14.43 5.55 15.64
N ASN A 13 -13.72 5.88 16.73
CA ASN A 13 -12.31 6.28 16.65
C ASN A 13 -11.42 5.19 16.03
N LYS A 14 -11.64 3.93 16.41
CA LYS A 14 -10.91 2.80 15.80
C LYS A 14 -11.18 2.70 14.29
N ARG A 15 -12.41 2.93 13.86
CA ARG A 15 -12.80 2.91 12.44
C ARG A 15 -12.16 4.06 11.66
N ILE A 16 -12.20 5.27 12.21
CA ILE A 16 -11.60 6.47 11.59
C ILE A 16 -10.08 6.25 11.42
N ASN A 17 -9.39 5.81 12.47
CA ASN A 17 -7.94 5.56 12.40
C ASN A 17 -7.60 4.51 11.33
N LYS A 18 -8.41 3.44 11.22
CA LYS A 18 -8.24 2.43 10.18
C LYS A 18 -8.41 3.03 8.78
N GLN A 19 -9.45 3.84 8.57
CA GLN A 19 -9.71 4.48 7.27
C GLN A 19 -8.59 5.44 6.86
N ILE A 20 -8.06 6.23 7.80
CA ILE A 20 -6.92 7.11 7.54
C ILE A 20 -5.72 6.29 7.10
N SER A 21 -5.38 5.23 7.85
CA SER A 21 -4.25 4.35 7.51
C SER A 21 -4.41 3.67 6.14
N GLU A 22 -5.60 3.19 5.81
CA GLU A 22 -5.90 2.59 4.51
C GLU A 22 -5.79 3.60 3.37
N GLN A 23 -6.28 4.83 3.57
CA GLN A 23 -6.19 5.90 2.60
C GLN A 23 -4.75 6.35 2.36
N GLU A 24 -3.97 6.58 3.42
CA GLU A 24 -2.55 6.92 3.31
C GLU A 24 -1.77 5.84 2.55
N ASN A 25 -2.04 4.57 2.87
CA ASN A 25 -1.41 3.45 2.18
C ASN A 25 -1.79 3.41 0.69
N SER A 26 -3.07 3.58 0.35
CA SER A 26 -3.51 3.63 -1.05
C SER A 26 -2.81 4.76 -1.82
N VAL A 27 -2.77 5.97 -1.25
CA VAL A 27 -2.14 7.13 -1.88
C VAL A 27 -0.64 6.88 -2.12
N ARG A 28 0.06 6.27 -1.16
CA ARG A 28 1.49 5.92 -1.31
C ARG A 28 1.73 4.89 -2.40
N LEU A 29 0.88 3.86 -2.50
CA LEU A 29 1.00 2.83 -3.53
C LEU A 29 0.68 3.39 -4.93
N ASP A 30 -0.31 4.27 -5.04
CA ASP A 30 -0.63 4.97 -6.29
C ASP A 30 0.51 5.90 -6.71
N TRP A 31 1.16 6.55 -5.75
CA TRP A 31 2.36 7.34 -6.00
C TRP A 31 3.49 6.46 -6.56
N LEU A 32 3.77 5.30 -5.94
CA LEU A 32 4.78 4.36 -6.44
C LEU A 32 4.49 3.88 -7.87
N GLN A 33 3.22 3.59 -8.18
CA GLN A 33 2.81 3.18 -9.53
C GLN A 33 3.17 4.19 -10.62
N ARG A 34 3.14 5.49 -10.31
CA ARG A 34 3.43 6.57 -11.27
C ARG A 34 4.91 6.92 -11.37
N HIS A 35 5.70 6.63 -10.34
CA HIS A 35 7.08 7.13 -10.23
C HIS A 35 8.15 6.04 -10.32
N ILE A 36 7.81 4.78 -10.10
CA ILE A 36 8.75 3.67 -10.33
C ILE A 36 8.65 3.28 -11.80
N ALA A 37 9.71 3.60 -12.54
CA ALA A 37 9.92 3.05 -13.87
C ALA A 37 10.22 1.55 -13.71
N LEU A 38 9.23 0.72 -14.03
CA LEU A 38 9.42 -0.71 -14.19
C LEU A 38 9.82 -0.92 -15.64
N ASN A 39 11.12 -1.07 -15.88
CA ASN A 39 11.62 -1.35 -17.23
C ASN A 39 11.09 -2.72 -17.66
N THR A 40 10.06 -2.73 -18.50
CA THR A 40 9.62 -3.93 -19.22
C THR A 40 10.34 -4.07 -20.56
N ASP A 41 11.40 -3.29 -20.79
CA ASP A 41 12.18 -3.41 -22.01
C ASP A 41 12.99 -4.70 -21.98
N GLU A 42 12.76 -5.54 -23.00
CA GLU A 42 13.52 -6.73 -23.38
C GLU A 42 15.04 -6.46 -23.55
N THR A 43 15.46 -5.19 -23.48
CA THR A 43 16.86 -4.73 -23.62
C THR A 43 17.47 -4.18 -22.33
N SER A 44 16.75 -4.22 -21.20
CA SER A 44 17.29 -3.75 -19.92
C SER A 44 18.41 -4.65 -19.40
N ALA A 45 19.53 -4.03 -18.99
CA ALA A 45 20.80 -4.68 -18.65
C ALA A 45 20.73 -5.71 -17.50
N ASP A 46 19.61 -5.78 -16.78
CA ASP A 46 19.40 -6.66 -15.63
C ASP A 46 18.54 -7.91 -15.96
N GLY A 47 17.98 -8.01 -17.18
CA GLY A 47 17.35 -9.23 -17.70
C GLY A 47 16.04 -9.68 -17.01
N TYR A 48 15.53 -8.94 -16.03
CA TYR A 48 14.25 -9.26 -15.38
C TYR A 48 13.09 -8.64 -16.16
N ILE A 49 12.51 -9.44 -17.04
CA ILE A 49 11.20 -9.15 -17.65
C ILE A 49 10.14 -9.44 -16.59
N PHE A 50 9.38 -8.43 -16.18
CA PHE A 50 8.17 -8.66 -15.41
C PHE A 50 7.10 -9.23 -16.35
N ASP A 51 6.84 -10.54 -16.26
CA ASP A 51 5.81 -11.23 -17.06
C ASP A 51 4.40 -10.63 -16.89
N GLU A 52 4.17 -9.93 -15.77
CA GLU A 52 2.94 -9.22 -15.48
C GLU A 52 3.23 -7.75 -15.12
N LEU A 53 2.40 -6.83 -15.65
CA LEU A 53 2.44 -5.42 -15.27
C LEU A 53 2.24 -5.29 -13.75
N LEU A 54 3.32 -5.04 -13.00
CA LEU A 54 3.25 -4.91 -11.55
C LEU A 54 2.33 -3.74 -11.17
N LYS A 55 1.22 -4.07 -10.52
CA LYS A 55 0.30 -3.11 -9.93
C LYS A 55 0.59 -2.98 -8.44
N PHE A 56 1.11 -1.83 -7.98
CA PHE A 56 1.44 -1.57 -6.57
C PHE A 56 0.19 -1.58 -5.68
N ASN A 57 -0.84 -0.84 -6.08
CA ASN A 57 -2.12 -0.79 -5.38
C ASN A 57 -3.02 -1.94 -5.83
N SER A 58 -2.68 -3.16 -5.39
CA SER A 58 -3.44 -4.37 -5.70
C SER A 58 -3.43 -5.34 -4.53
N MET A 59 -4.31 -6.33 -4.60
CA MET A 59 -4.32 -7.43 -3.65
C MET A 59 -3.07 -8.30 -3.83
N THR A 60 -2.53 -8.78 -2.72
CA THR A 60 -1.48 -9.80 -2.72
C THR A 60 -2.05 -11.16 -3.09
N LYS A 61 -1.17 -12.15 -3.35
CA LYS A 61 -1.56 -13.54 -3.59
C LYS A 61 -2.41 -14.17 -2.48
N PHE A 62 -2.36 -13.61 -1.28
CA PHE A 62 -3.14 -14.06 -0.12
C PHE A 62 -4.45 -13.29 0.07
N HIS A 63 -4.87 -12.50 -0.92
CA HIS A 63 -6.08 -11.68 -0.86
C HIS A 63 -6.04 -10.69 0.32
N ILE A 64 -4.86 -10.16 0.62
CA ILE A 64 -4.64 -9.07 1.57
C ILE A 64 -4.22 -7.84 0.78
N GLN A 65 -4.77 -6.67 1.13
CA GLN A 65 -4.37 -5.39 0.54
C GLN A 65 -2.87 -5.16 0.76
N ARG A 66 -2.12 -4.89 -0.32
CA ARG A 66 -0.68 -4.60 -0.19
C ARG A 66 -0.47 -3.36 0.67
N GLN A 67 0.59 -3.35 1.47
CA GLN A 67 0.96 -2.22 2.31
C GLN A 67 2.41 -1.80 2.09
N LEU A 68 2.65 -0.49 2.02
CA LEU A 68 4.00 0.05 2.04
C LEU A 68 4.47 0.16 3.50
N LEU A 69 5.41 -0.71 3.89
CA LEU A 69 5.92 -0.77 5.27
C LEU A 69 7.08 0.22 5.51
N LEU A 70 8.00 0.31 4.55
CA LEU A 70 9.20 1.13 4.65
C LEU A 70 9.65 1.55 3.25
N HIS A 71 10.18 2.76 3.15
CA HIS A 71 10.95 3.23 2.00
C HIS A 71 12.09 4.13 2.50
N GLY A 72 13.22 4.14 1.80
CA GLY A 72 14.39 4.92 2.19
C GLY A 72 15.57 4.64 1.26
N LEU A 73 16.60 5.46 1.38
CA LEU A 73 17.85 5.27 0.65
C LEU A 73 18.71 4.22 1.38
N LEU A 74 19.05 3.13 0.69
CA LEU A 74 20.02 2.14 1.17
C LEU A 74 21.38 2.46 0.55
N MET A 75 22.34 2.88 1.38
CA MET A 75 23.74 3.06 0.99
C MET A 75 24.58 1.92 1.56
N LYS A 76 25.62 1.51 0.81
CA LYS A 76 26.58 0.47 1.21
C LYS A 76 27.55 0.95 2.27
#